data_AF-A0A2V7TXL1-F1
#
_entry.id   AF-A0A2V7TXL1-F1
#
_cell.length_a   1.000
_cell.length_b   1.000
_cell.length_c   1.000
_cell.angle_alpha   90.00
_cell.angle_beta   90.00
_cell.angle_gamma   90.00
#
_symmetry.space_group_name_H-M   'P 1'
#
loop_
_entity.id
_entity.type
_entity.pdbx_description
1 polymer ?
#
loop_
_entity_poly.entity_id
_entity_poly.type
_entity_poly.pdbx_seq_one_letter_code
_entity_poly.pdbx_strand_id
1 'polypeptide(L)' 'VVAHTVSSDALYAQYHRPGDEPGILDYGHMADAIASLIDPIRWLLDSDYRPRWMPGGKP' A
#
# COMPACT_ATOMS: atom_id res chain seq x y z
N VAL A 1 -0.06 -17.25 -2.41
CA VAL A 1 -0.56 -15.88 -2.67
C VAL A 1 0.56 -14.92 -2.30
N VAL A 2 0.92 -13.98 -3.18
CA VAL A 2 1.90 -12.93 -2.83
C VAL A 2 1.14 -11.90 -1.99
N ALA A 3 1.46 -11.80 -0.70
CA ALA A 3 0.93 -10.76 0.16
C ALA A 3 1.69 -9.45 -0.08
N HIS A 4 0.98 -8.34 -0.19
CA HIS A 4 1.55 -7.00 -0.32
C HIS A 4 1.05 -6.15 0.85
N THR A 5 1.96 -5.41 1.46
CA THR A 5 1.64 -4.41 2.50
C THR A 5 2.01 -3.04 1.94
N VAL A 6 1.11 -2.08 2.10
CA VAL A 6 1.36 -0.68 1.75
C VAL A 6 1.16 0.16 3.01
N SER A 7 2.16 0.96 3.34
CA SER A 7 2.12 1.93 4.43
C SER A 7 2.94 3.16 4.03
N SER A 8 2.67 4.30 4.67
CA SER A 8 3.55 5.47 4.57
C SER A 8 4.89 5.17 5.26
N ASP A 9 5.96 5.80 4.77
CA ASP A 9 7.25 5.84 5.48
C ASP A 9 7.24 6.99 6.49
N ALA A 10 7.87 6.77 7.65
CA ALA A 10 7.85 7.63 8.85
C ALA A 10 6.49 7.80 9.56
N LEU A 11 6.53 7.68 10.89
CA LEU A 11 5.38 7.97 11.75
C LEU A 11 5.15 9.48 11.80
N TYR A 12 3.94 9.92 11.46
CA TYR A 12 3.54 11.32 11.61
C TYR A 12 3.61 11.76 13.08
N ALA A 13 3.80 13.05 13.35
CA ALA A 13 4.00 13.57 14.70
C ALA A 13 2.84 13.25 15.67
N GLN A 14 1.62 13.12 15.13
CA GLN A 14 0.42 12.76 15.91
C GLN A 14 0.17 11.25 16.00
N TYR A 15 0.99 10.40 15.38
CA TYR A 15 0.84 8.95 15.47
C TYR A 15 0.82 8.47 16.93
N HIS A 16 -0.18 7.66 17.30
CA HIS A 16 -0.43 7.20 18.68
C HIS A 16 -0.62 8.35 19.69
N ARG A 17 -1.07 9.53 19.25
CA ARG A 17 -1.43 10.66 20.11
C ARG A 17 -2.92 10.97 19.98
N PRO A 18 -3.56 11.58 21.01
CA PRO A 18 -4.95 12.03 20.90
C PRO A 18 -5.21 13.06 19.80
N GLY A 19 -4.17 13.70 19.26
CA GLY A 19 -4.29 14.65 18.15
C GLY A 19 -4.34 14.01 16.77
N ASP A 20 -4.35 12.67 16.67
CA ASP A 20 -4.55 11.93 15.42
C ASP A 20 -6.03 11.96 15.01
N GLU A 21 -6.48 13.13 14.59
CA GLU A 21 -7.89 13.47 14.39
C GLU A 21 -8.18 13.80 12.92
N PRO A 22 -9.42 13.66 12.43
CA PRO A 22 -9.76 13.95 11.04
C PRO A 22 -9.38 15.37 10.57
N GLY A 23 -9.38 16.34 11.48
CA GLY A 23 -9.11 17.75 11.17
C GLY A 23 -7.67 18.05 10.74
N ILE A 24 -6.73 17.13 10.93
CA ILE A 24 -5.32 17.30 10.53
C ILE A 24 -4.95 16.52 9.26
N LEU A 25 -5.91 15.78 8.68
CA LEU A 25 -5.66 14.96 7.51
C LEU A 25 -5.53 15.81 6.24
N ASP A 26 -4.55 15.48 5.41
CA ASP A 26 -4.50 15.94 4.02
C ASP A 26 -5.35 14.99 3.14
N TYR A 27 -6.59 15.40 2.89
CA TYR A 27 -7.53 14.62 2.08
C TYR A 27 -7.13 14.50 0.61
N GLY A 28 -6.39 15.47 0.07
CA GLY A 28 -5.85 15.39 -1.29
C GLY A 28 -4.83 14.27 -1.38
N HIS A 29 -3.86 14.27 -0.46
CA HIS A 29 -2.87 13.21 -0.37
C HIS A 29 -3.50 11.83 -0.15
N MET A 30 -4.52 11.71 0.71
CA MET A 30 -5.22 10.43 0.92
C MET A 30 -5.90 9.92 -0.36
N ALA A 31 -6.54 10.82 -1.11
CA ALA A 31 -7.16 10.46 -2.39
C ALA A 31 -6.13 9.99 -3.41
N ASP A 32 -5.00 10.70 -3.52
CA ASP A 32 -3.89 10.34 -4.42
C ASP A 32 -3.26 9.00 -4.03
N ALA A 33 -3.07 8.75 -2.73
CA ALA A 33 -2.57 7.49 -2.22
C ALA A 33 -3.49 6.32 -2.60
N ILE A 34 -4.81 6.46 -2.42
CA ILE A 34 -5.79 5.45 -2.84
C ILE A 34 -5.78 5.27 -4.37
N ALA A 35 -5.79 6.37 -5.12
CA ALA A 35 -5.79 6.34 -6.58
C ALA A 35 -4.55 5.61 -7.13
N SER A 36 -3.39 5.80 -6.51
CA SER A 36 -2.14 5.12 -6.89
C SER A 36 -2.21 3.58 -6.80
N LEU A 37 -3.14 3.04 -6.01
CA LEU A 37 -3.30 1.60 -5.82
C LEU A 37 -4.23 0.94 -6.83
N ILE A 38 -5.05 1.71 -7.54
CA ILE A 38 -6.09 1.17 -8.43
C ILE A 38 -5.47 0.36 -9.58
N ASP A 39 -4.50 0.94 -10.29
CA ASP A 39 -3.89 0.28 -11.45
C ASP A 39 -3.03 -0.94 -11.08
N PRO A 40 -2.20 -0.90 -10.00
CA PRO A 40 -1.53 -2.10 -9.51
C PRO A 40 -2.48 -3.24 -9.13
N ILE A 41 -3.62 -2.93 -8.49
CA ILE A 41 -4.63 -3.94 -8.16
C ILE A 41 -5.27 -4.53 -9.41
N ARG A 42 -5.63 -3.69 -10.40
CA ARG A 42 -6.13 -4.16 -11.70
C ARG A 42 -5.12 -5.06 -12.39
N TRP A 43 -3.84 -4.67 -12.40
CA TRP A 43 -2.78 -5.50 -12.95
C TRP A 43 -2.69 -6.87 -12.25
N LEU A 44 -2.79 -6.92 -10.92
CA LEU A 44 -2.80 -8.18 -10.17
C LEU A 44 -4.00 -9.08 -10.50
N LEU A 45 -5.17 -8.49 -10.75
CA LEU A 45 -6.40 -9.22 -11.03
C LEU A 45 -6.48 -9.70 -12.49
N ASP A 46 -6.08 -8.83 -13.42
CA ASP A 46 -6.34 -9.01 -14.84
C ASP A 46 -5.13 -9.56 -15.62
N SER A 47 -3.92 -9.56 -15.03
CA SER A 47 -2.74 -10.12 -15.70
C SER A 47 -2.62 -11.63 -15.58
N ASP A 48 -1.99 -12.23 -16.59
CA ASP A 48 -1.58 -13.62 -16.60
C ASP A 48 -0.21 -13.84 -15.92
N TYR A 49 0.35 -12.82 -15.28
CA TYR A 49 1.64 -12.91 -14.60
C TYR A 49 1.62 -14.04 -13.56
N ARG A 50 2.66 -14.87 -13.59
CA ARG A 50 2.86 -15.96 -12.63
C ARG A 50 4.25 -15.81 -12.03
N PRO A 51 4.37 -15.47 -10.73
CA PRO A 51 5.66 -15.40 -10.08
C PRO A 51 6.33 -16.77 -10.15
N ARG A 52 7.62 -16.77 -10.46
CA ARG A 52 8.44 -17.98 -10.49
C ARG A 52 9.46 -17.90 -9.38
N TRP A 53 9.67 -19.03 -8.71
CA TRP A 53 10.74 -19.15 -7.74
C TRP A 53 12.09 -18.98 -8.44
N MET A 54 12.96 -18.18 -7.83
CA MET A 54 14.37 -18.15 -8.21
C MET A 54 15.03 -19.51 -7.93
N PRO A 55 16.14 -19.87 -8.60
CA PRO A 55 16.88 -21.10 -8.30
C PRO A 55 17.20 -21.19 -6.79
N GLY A 56 16.79 -22.30 -6.15
CA GLY A 56 16.96 -22.53 -4.71
C GLY A 56 15.97 -21.80 -3.78
N GLY A 57 15.02 -21.03 -4.32
CA GLY A 57 14.09 -20.21 -3.54
C GLY A 57 12.75 -20.85 -3.20
N LYS A 58 12.53 -22.12 -3.53
CA LYS A 58 11.31 -22.83 -3.13
C LYS A 58 11.37 -23.14 -1.61
N PRO A 59 10.27 -22.97 -0.86
CA PRO A 59 10.18 -23.45 0.52
C PRO A 59 10.35 -24.97 0.59
#